data_AF-A0A2K2F702-F1
#
_entry.id   AF-A0A2K2F702-F1
#
_cell.length_a   1.000
_cell.length_b   1.000
_cell.length_c   1.000
_cell.angle_alpha   90.00
_cell.angle_beta   90.00
_cell.angle_gamma   90.00
#
_symmetry.space_group_name_H-M   'P 1'
#
loop_
_entity.id
_entity.type
_entity.pdbx_description
1 polymer ?
#
loop_
_entity_poly.entity_id
_entity_poly.type
_entity_poly.pdbx_seq_one_letter_code
_entity_poly.pdbx_strand_id
1 'polypeptide(L)'
;MNYVHIDEGVPLITDGIVIEINRKHLEQNVTFIGFTRKALIDYGDGLGTTPGVDVLGNLKDDLHAFKDRVKERVAGPEEVGVILPCSENGFYNYFAGLRSVVNDCKVQGRIDQWILPRGEYIFALLKQRILMHSFK
;
A
#
# COMPACT_ATOMS: atom_id res chain seq x y z
N MET A 1 -29.88 -1.51 0.29
CA MET A 1 -28.51 -1.93 -0.05
C MET A 1 -28.44 -1.95 -1.57
N ASN A 2 -27.70 -1.03 -2.18
CA ASN A 2 -27.59 -0.92 -3.64
C ASN A 2 -26.28 -1.59 -4.07
N TYR A 3 -26.34 -2.87 -4.44
CA TYR A 3 -25.22 -3.57 -5.05
C TYR A 3 -25.12 -3.12 -6.51
N VAL A 4 -23.93 -2.71 -6.94
CA VAL A 4 -23.63 -2.37 -8.34
C VAL A 4 -22.61 -3.38 -8.83
N HIS A 5 -22.99 -4.14 -9.87
CA HIS A 5 -22.07 -5.01 -10.58
C HIS A 5 -21.15 -4.15 -11.47
N ILE A 6 -19.84 -4.38 -11.41
CA ILE A 6 -18.85 -3.65 -12.20
C ILE A 6 -18.05 -4.68 -12.97
N ASP A 7 -18.03 -4.54 -14.30
CA ASP A 7 -17.21 -5.38 -15.18
C ASP A 7 -15.74 -4.91 -15.18
N GLU A 8 -14.82 -5.83 -15.44
CA GLU A 8 -13.41 -5.48 -15.65
C GLU A 8 -13.28 -4.51 -16.85
N GLY A 9 -12.45 -3.47 -16.70
CA GLY A 9 -12.25 -2.44 -17.74
C GLY A 9 -13.36 -1.37 -17.81
N VAL A 10 -14.41 -1.46 -16.98
CA VAL A 10 -15.47 -0.44 -16.92
C VAL A 10 -15.26 0.44 -15.68
N PRO A 11 -15.01 1.77 -15.83
CA PRO A 11 -14.86 2.66 -14.69
C PRO A 11 -16.19 2.85 -13.96
N LEU A 12 -16.21 2.59 -12.65
CA LEU A 12 -17.28 3.06 -11.77
C LEU A 12 -16.98 4.48 -11.33
N ILE A 13 -17.92 5.39 -11.55
CA ILE A 13 -17.84 6.78 -11.09
C ILE A 13 -18.92 6.99 -10.03
N THR A 14 -18.52 7.29 -8.80
CA THR A 14 -19.43 7.62 -7.70
C THR A 14 -18.82 8.70 -6.83
N ASP A 15 -19.60 9.71 -6.43
CA ASP A 15 -19.20 10.72 -5.43
C ASP A 15 -17.82 11.39 -5.69
N GLY A 16 -17.50 11.66 -6.95
CA GLY A 16 -16.22 12.28 -7.33
C GLY A 16 -15.00 11.35 -7.27
N ILE A 17 -15.24 10.05 -7.07
CA ILE A 17 -14.28 8.97 -7.08
C ILE A 17 -14.49 8.15 -8.36
N VAL A 18 -13.39 7.83 -9.05
CA VAL A 18 -13.36 6.88 -10.17
C VAL A 18 -12.63 5.63 -9.72
N ILE A 19 -13.29 4.47 -9.83
CA ILE A 19 -12.73 3.15 -9.54
C ILE A 19 -12.65 2.37 -10.84
N GLU A 20 -11.45 1.92 -11.20
CA GLU A 20 -11.20 1.11 -12.39
C GLU A 20 -10.60 -0.24 -11.97
N ILE A 21 -11.32 -1.35 -12.17
CA ILE A 21 -10.82 -2.70 -11.94
C ILE A 21 -10.23 -3.23 -13.25
N ASN A 22 -8.98 -3.67 -13.21
CA ASN A 22 -8.25 -4.16 -14.37
C ASN A 22 -7.43 -5.39 -14.03
N ARG A 23 -7.11 -6.18 -15.04
CA ARG A 23 -6.15 -7.28 -14.95
C ARG A 23 -4.83 -6.89 -15.57
N LYS A 24 -3.73 -7.33 -14.97
CA LYS A 24 -2.38 -7.12 -15.50
C LYS A 24 -1.51 -8.35 -15.26
N HIS A 25 -0.84 -8.77 -16.32
CA HIS A 25 0.28 -9.70 -16.23
C HIS A 25 1.55 -8.96 -15.83
N LEU A 26 2.27 -9.48 -14.84
CA LEU A 26 3.63 -9.08 -14.51
C LEU A 26 4.59 -10.11 -15.10
N GLU A 27 5.41 -9.70 -16.06
CA GLU A 27 6.41 -10.56 -16.73
C GLU A 27 7.54 -11.02 -15.79
N GLN A 28 7.86 -10.19 -14.79
CA GLN A 28 8.96 -10.39 -13.86
C GLN A 28 8.54 -10.05 -12.43
N ASN A 29 9.24 -10.65 -11.47
CA ASN A 29 9.10 -10.30 -10.07
C ASN A 29 9.41 -8.81 -9.86
N VAL A 30 8.69 -8.17 -8.94
CA VAL A 30 8.93 -6.79 -8.53
C VAL A 30 9.33 -6.78 -7.06
N THR A 31 10.50 -6.22 -6.79
CA THR A 31 11.07 -6.18 -5.43
C THR A 31 10.72 -4.86 -4.75
N PHE A 32 10.34 -4.95 -3.49
CA PHE A 32 10.10 -3.81 -2.60
C PHE A 32 10.95 -3.95 -1.32
N ILE A 33 11.41 -2.82 -0.80
CA ILE A 33 12.14 -2.74 0.47
C ILE A 33 11.48 -1.75 1.41
N GLY A 34 11.44 -2.07 2.70
CA GLY A 34 10.81 -1.20 3.68
C GLY A 34 10.71 -1.82 5.06
N PHE A 35 9.54 -1.70 5.68
CA PHE A 35 9.35 -2.06 7.09
C PHE A 35 8.05 -2.80 7.30
N THR A 36 8.09 -3.80 8.18
CA THR A 36 6.90 -4.50 8.67
C THR A 36 6.54 -4.04 10.09
N ARG A 37 5.24 -3.87 10.35
CA ARG A 37 4.68 -3.70 11.70
C ARG A 37 3.52 -4.64 11.91
N LYS A 38 3.34 -5.08 13.15
CA LYS A 38 2.17 -5.83 13.60
C LYS A 38 1.06 -4.84 13.96
N ALA A 39 -0.16 -5.08 13.50
CA ALA A 39 -1.36 -4.30 13.79
C ALA A 39 -2.51 -5.24 14.19
N LEU A 40 -3.46 -4.75 14.98
CA LEU A 40 -4.64 -5.51 15.38
C LEU A 40 -5.60 -5.65 14.18
N ILE A 41 -6.38 -6.73 14.10
CA ILE A 41 -7.38 -6.92 13.03
C ILE A 41 -8.51 -5.89 13.13
N ASP A 42 -8.84 -5.44 14.33
CA ASP A 42 -9.79 -4.33 14.59
C ASP A 42 -9.14 -2.94 14.42
N TYR A 43 -7.87 -2.88 13.97
CA TYR A 43 -7.21 -1.63 13.65
C TYR A 43 -7.96 -0.93 12.51
N GLY A 44 -8.69 0.13 12.83
CA GLY A 44 -9.66 0.71 11.91
C GLY A 44 -10.96 1.08 12.60
N ASP A 45 -11.38 0.25 13.56
CA ASP A 45 -12.61 0.44 14.31
C ASP A 45 -12.45 1.65 15.23
N GLY A 46 -13.17 2.72 14.88
CA GLY A 46 -13.11 3.99 15.59
C GLY A 46 -11.95 4.91 15.20
N LEU A 47 -11.28 4.69 14.05
CA LEU A 47 -10.36 5.69 13.47
C LEU A 47 -11.04 7.07 13.41
N GLY A 48 -10.45 8.05 14.10
CA GLY A 48 -10.98 9.41 14.21
C GLY A 48 -11.96 9.66 15.36
N THR A 49 -12.32 8.65 16.16
CA THR A 49 -13.25 8.77 17.30
C THR A 49 -12.68 8.25 18.62
N THR A 50 -11.74 7.31 18.59
CA THR A 50 -11.05 6.79 19.77
C THR A 50 -9.57 7.14 19.72
N PRO A 51 -8.99 7.79 20.77
CA PRO A 51 -7.56 8.05 20.82
C PRO A 51 -6.76 6.75 20.83
N GLY A 52 -5.95 6.52 19.80
CA GLY A 52 -5.09 5.35 19.66
C GLY A 52 -3.80 5.71 18.91
N VAL A 53 -2.78 4.85 19.03
CA VAL A 53 -1.53 5.02 18.27
C VAL A 53 -1.79 4.67 16.81
N ASP A 54 -1.53 5.61 15.90
CA ASP A 54 -1.61 5.37 14.45
C ASP A 54 -0.38 4.58 13.98
N VAL A 55 -0.43 3.26 14.18
CA VAL A 55 0.65 2.33 13.80
C VAL A 55 0.98 2.40 12.32
N LEU A 56 -0.03 2.54 11.45
CA LEU A 56 0.17 2.60 10.00
C LEU A 56 0.65 3.97 9.53
N GLY A 57 0.15 5.05 10.11
CA GLY A 57 0.64 6.41 9.87
C GLY A 57 2.11 6.56 10.26
N ASN A 58 2.48 6.12 11.47
CA ASN A 58 3.87 6.11 11.93
C ASN A 58 4.77 5.26 11.03
N LEU A 59 4.28 4.11 10.55
CA LEU A 59 5.02 3.27 9.61
C LEU A 59 5.25 3.97 8.26
N LYS A 60 4.27 4.76 7.80
CA LYS A 60 4.40 5.56 6.59
C LYS A 60 5.40 6.70 6.77
N ASP A 61 5.42 7.35 7.93
CA ASP A 61 6.40 8.39 8.27
C ASP A 61 7.82 7.81 8.32
N ASP A 62 7.99 6.63 8.94
CA ASP A 62 9.24 5.86 8.94
C ASP A 62 9.71 5.56 7.50
N LEU A 63 8.79 5.13 6.63
CA LEU A 63 9.08 4.85 5.21
C LEU A 63 9.48 6.13 4.46
N HIS A 64 8.80 7.25 4.72
CA HIS A 64 9.10 8.54 4.10
C HIS A 64 10.51 9.01 4.48
N ALA A 65 10.87 8.95 5.76
CA ALA A 65 12.21 9.26 6.24
C ALA A 65 13.28 8.27 5.71
N PHE A 66 12.88 7.03 5.42
CA PHE A 66 13.77 6.04 4.80
C PHE A 66 14.02 6.31 3.31
N LYS A 67 13.03 6.82 2.57
CA LYS A 67 13.13 7.10 1.13
C LYS A 67 14.34 7.94 0.76
N ASP A 68 14.65 8.96 1.55
CA ASP A 68 15.82 9.83 1.34
C ASP A 68 17.16 9.11 1.53
N ARG A 69 17.22 8.11 2.43
CA ARG A 69 18.44 7.36 2.74
C ARG A 69 18.78 6.29 1.70
N VAL A 70 17.80 5.85 0.90
CA VAL A 70 17.97 4.77 -0.08
C VAL A 70 17.67 5.16 -1.51
N LYS A 71 17.74 6.45 -1.85
CA LYS A 71 17.48 6.96 -3.22
C LYS A 71 18.17 6.17 -4.32
N GLU A 72 19.42 5.78 -4.12
CA GLU A 72 20.21 4.99 -5.09
C GLU A 72 19.68 3.56 -5.31
N ARG A 73 18.82 3.05 -4.41
CA ARG A 73 18.25 1.69 -4.45
C ARG A 73 16.77 1.69 -4.83
N VAL A 74 16.17 2.85 -5.04
CA VAL A 74 14.74 3.02 -5.31
C VAL A 74 14.53 3.19 -6.82
N ALA A 75 13.63 2.41 -7.39
CA ALA A 75 13.35 2.39 -8.83
C ALA A 75 12.43 3.52 -9.30
N GLY A 76 11.74 4.18 -8.38
CA GLY A 76 10.75 5.21 -8.69
C GLY A 76 9.93 5.65 -7.47
N PRO A 77 8.87 6.45 -7.68
CA PRO A 77 8.06 6.97 -6.58
C PRO A 77 7.13 5.92 -5.98
N GLU A 78 7.01 4.72 -6.57
CA GLU A 78 6.03 3.71 -6.19
C GLU A 78 6.26 3.18 -4.78
N GLU A 79 5.18 3.21 -4.00
CA GLU A 79 5.11 2.66 -2.65
C GLU A 79 4.05 1.56 -2.62
N VAL A 80 4.23 0.57 -1.75
CA VAL A 80 3.30 -0.53 -1.57
C VAL A 80 2.95 -0.71 -0.10
N GLY A 81 1.69 -1.01 0.17
CA GLY A 81 1.20 -1.54 1.44
C GLY A 81 0.73 -2.97 1.24
N VAL A 82 1.23 -3.91 2.03
CA VAL A 82 0.89 -5.34 1.92
C VAL A 82 0.44 -5.86 3.27
N ILE A 83 -0.77 -6.41 3.33
CA ILE A 83 -1.26 -7.18 4.48
C ILE A 83 -0.73 -8.60 4.36
N LEU A 84 -0.04 -9.06 5.40
CA LEU A 84 0.58 -10.35 5.51
C LEU A 84 -0.02 -11.08 6.73
N PRO A 85 -0.15 -12.42 6.68
CA PRO A 85 -0.61 -13.18 7.82
C PRO A 85 0.31 -12.97 9.03
N CYS A 86 -0.30 -12.93 10.22
CA CYS A 86 0.42 -12.99 11.49
C CYS A 86 0.13 -14.34 12.16
N SER A 87 1.12 -14.90 12.84
CA SER A 87 0.93 -16.12 13.63
C SER A 87 0.13 -15.88 14.91
N GLU A 88 -0.01 -14.61 15.33
CA GLU A 88 -0.74 -14.23 16.53
C GLU A 88 -2.20 -13.90 16.18
N ASN A 89 -3.13 -14.58 16.86
CA ASN A 89 -4.56 -14.35 16.67
C ASN A 89 -4.94 -12.91 17.04
N GLY A 90 -5.80 -12.30 16.23
CA GLY A 90 -6.22 -10.91 16.42
C GLY A 90 -5.26 -9.89 15.82
N PHE A 91 -4.18 -10.32 15.16
CA PHE A 91 -3.22 -9.42 14.50
C PHE A 91 -2.98 -9.78 13.03
N TYR A 92 -2.52 -8.79 12.26
CA TYR A 92 -1.92 -8.96 10.95
C TYR A 92 -0.57 -8.23 10.89
N ASN A 93 0.28 -8.62 9.96
CA ASN A 93 1.49 -7.88 9.65
C ASN A 93 1.21 -6.95 8.47
N TYR A 94 1.65 -5.70 8.56
CA TYR A 94 1.57 -4.74 7.46
C TYR A 94 2.97 -4.36 7.03
N PHE A 95 3.29 -4.65 5.77
CA PHE A 95 4.54 -4.22 5.14
C PHE A 95 4.29 -2.94 4.35
N ALA A 96 5.08 -1.91 4.62
CA ALA A 96 5.14 -0.69 3.82
C ALA A 96 6.50 -0.63 3.13
N GLY A 97 6.53 -0.47 1.81
CA GLY A 97 7.77 -0.56 1.04
C GLY A 97 7.85 0.33 -0.19
N LEU A 98 9.09 0.59 -0.62
CA LEU A 98 9.44 1.33 -1.83
C LEU A 98 9.92 0.35 -2.89
N ARG A 99 9.56 0.60 -4.16
CA ARG A 99 10.04 -0.23 -5.28
C ARG A 99 11.56 -0.16 -5.37
N SER A 100 12.23 -1.31 -5.38
CA SER A 100 13.69 -1.40 -5.40
C SER A 100 14.22 -1.84 -6.77
N VAL A 101 15.40 -1.33 -7.13
CA VAL A 101 16.19 -1.83 -8.28
C VAL A 101 17.09 -3.02 -7.91
N VAL A 102 17.21 -3.35 -6.62
CA VAL A 102 18.09 -4.40 -6.09
C VAL A 102 17.23 -5.59 -5.68
N ASN A 103 17.61 -6.79 -6.13
CA ASN A 103 16.85 -8.04 -5.87
C ASN A 103 17.34 -8.83 -4.63
N ASP A 104 18.48 -8.47 -4.06
CA ASP A 104 19.03 -9.08 -2.84
C ASP A 104 19.43 -7.98 -1.87
N CYS A 105 18.43 -7.46 -1.14
CA CYS A 105 18.64 -6.44 -0.14
C CYS A 105 18.91 -7.11 1.21
N LYS A 106 20.10 -7.69 1.39
CA LYS A 106 20.74 -7.73 2.72
C LYS A 106 21.24 -6.33 3.07
N VAL A 107 20.35 -5.34 3.05
CA VAL A 107 20.69 -3.99 3.46
C VAL A 107 20.82 -4.03 4.97
N GLN A 108 22.01 -3.68 5.47
CA GLN A 108 22.37 -3.65 6.89
C GLN A 108 21.23 -3.10 7.76
N GLY A 109 20.61 -3.94 8.61
CA GLY A 109 19.67 -3.50 9.65
C GLY A 109 18.20 -3.93 9.47
N ARG A 110 17.28 -3.17 10.09
CA ARG A 110 15.82 -3.42 10.28
C ARG A 110 14.96 -3.30 9.01
N ILE A 111 15.50 -3.58 7.82
CA ILE A 111 14.80 -3.38 6.55
C ILE A 111 14.33 -4.73 6.04
N ASP A 112 13.04 -4.86 5.79
CA ASP A 112 12.42 -6.04 5.23
C ASP A 112 12.38 -5.94 3.70
N GLN A 113 12.45 -7.10 3.04
CA GLN A 113 12.26 -7.23 1.60
C GLN A 113 10.99 -8.02 1.31
N TRP A 114 10.18 -7.52 0.40
CA TRP A 114 9.00 -8.21 -0.11
C TRP A 114 9.03 -8.29 -1.63
N ILE A 115 8.68 -9.45 -2.17
CA ILE A 115 8.69 -9.70 -3.61
C ILE A 115 7.25 -9.93 -4.04
N LEU A 116 6.78 -9.10 -4.98
CA LEU A 116 5.58 -9.35 -5.77
C LEU A 116 5.96 -10.30 -6.92
N PRO A 117 5.50 -11.56 -6.92
CA PRO A 117 5.87 -12.50 -7.97
C PRO A 117 5.39 -12.07 -9.35
N ARG A 118 6.01 -12.61 -10.41
CA ARG A 118 5.44 -12.57 -11.76
C ARG A 118 4.12 -13.34 -11.78
N GLY A 119 3.17 -12.89 -12.61
CA GLY A 119 1.87 -13.55 -12.73
C GLY A 119 0.71 -12.60 -13.03
N GLU A 120 -0.49 -13.15 -12.98
CA GLU A 120 -1.75 -12.41 -13.20
C GLU A 120 -2.24 -11.76 -11.92
N TYR A 121 -2.55 -10.47 -11.99
CA TYR A 121 -3.09 -9.70 -10.88
C TYR A 121 -4.33 -8.92 -11.31
N ILE A 122 -5.33 -8.90 -10.45
CA ILE A 122 -6.43 -7.94 -10.52
C ILE A 122 -6.03 -6.76 -9.65
N PHE A 123 -6.08 -5.55 -10.21
CA PHE A 123 -5.82 -4.32 -9.48
C PHE A 123 -6.98 -3.34 -9.64
N ALA A 124 -7.24 -2.58 -8.58
CA ALA A 124 -8.21 -1.51 -8.59
C ALA A 124 -7.47 -0.16 -8.49
N LEU A 125 -7.73 0.72 -9.44
CA LEU A 125 -7.21 2.09 -9.43
C LEU A 125 -8.30 3.02 -8.87
N LEU A 126 -7.98 3.68 -7.76
CA LEU A 126 -8.83 4.69 -7.14
C LEU A 126 -8.31 6.09 -7.51
N LYS A 127 -9.09 6.87 -8.25
CA LYS A 127 -8.81 8.28 -8.53
C LYS A 127 -9.83 9.13 -7.79
N GLN A 128 -9.38 10.00 -6.90
CA GLN A 128 -10.24 10.97 -6.25
C GLN A 128 -9.98 12.36 -6.85
N ARG A 129 -11.04 13.03 -7.30
CA ARG A 129 -10.93 14.40 -7.79
C ARG A 129 -10.92 15.35 -6.60
N ILE A 130 -9.74 15.87 -6.22
CA ILE A 130 -9.66 16.96 -5.24
C ILE A 130 -10.17 18.23 -5.92
N LEU A 131 -11.43 18.59 -5.67
CA LEU A 131 -11.93 19.93 -5.96
C LEU A 131 -11.29 20.88 -4.93
N MET A 132 -10.22 21.58 -5.33
CA MET A 132 -9.79 22.76 -4.59
C MET A 132 -10.90 23.81 -4.71
N HIS A 133 -11.79 23.85 -3.72
CA HIS A 133 -12.58 25.05 -3.49
C HIS A 133 -11.60 26.15 -3.07
N SER A 134 -11.29 27.03 -4.01
CA SER A 134 -10.64 28.31 -3.73
C SER A 134 -11.56 29.08 -2.78
N PHE A 135 -11.19 29.12 -1.50
CA PHE A 135 -11.74 30.10 -0.58
C PHE A 135 -11.21 31.46 -1.04
N LYS A 136 -12.10 32.27 -1.60
CA LYS A 136 -11.88 33.71 -1.80
C LYS A 136 -11.89 34.43 -0.46
#